data_AF-A0A7S2QFR9-F1
#
_entry.id   AF-A0A7S2QFR9-F1
#
_cell.length_a   1.000
_cell.length_b   1.000
_cell.length_c   1.000
_cell.angle_alpha   90.00
_cell.angle_beta   90.00
_cell.angle_gamma   90.00
#
_symmetry.space_group_name_H-M   'P 1'
#
loop_
_entity.id
_entity.type
_entity.pdbx_description
1 polymer ?
#
loop_
_entity_poly.entity_id
_entity_poly.type
_entity_poly.pdbx_seq_one_letter_code
_entity_poly.pdbx_strand_id
1 'polypeptide(L)'
;TQKVNGIDDSVELFTNDTLKGGAKKPEVVKVLCGNSGADVDWLVEKFNLDLSLVARLGGHSAPRTHRGKERFPGMTITYALIQMVEKVAERSDKARIITKARATK
;
A
#
# COMPACT_ATOMS: atom_id res chain seq x y z
N THR A 1 -1.97 -1.68 -13.21
CA THR A 1 -0.55 -1.69 -13.66
C THR A 1 -0.04 -3.05 -14.11
N GLN A 2 -0.10 -4.12 -13.29
CA GLN A 2 0.45 -5.43 -13.66
C GLN A 2 -0.10 -5.98 -15.00
N LYS A 3 -1.44 -5.95 -15.18
CA LYS A 3 -2.09 -6.36 -16.45
C LYS A 3 -1.59 -5.58 -17.67
N VAL A 4 -1.36 -4.27 -17.53
CA VAL A 4 -0.85 -3.40 -18.61
C VAL A 4 0.57 -3.81 -19.02
N ASN A 5 1.36 -4.30 -18.07
CA ASN A 5 2.72 -4.77 -18.30
C ASN A 5 2.78 -6.27 -18.67
N GLY A 6 1.64 -6.93 -18.90
CA GLY A 6 1.58 -8.36 -19.22
C GLY A 6 2.05 -9.27 -18.09
N ILE A 7 2.03 -8.80 -16.84
CA ILE A 7 2.42 -9.59 -15.67
C ILE A 7 1.23 -10.43 -15.21
N ASP A 8 1.41 -11.75 -15.25
CA ASP A 8 0.47 -12.71 -14.68
C ASP A 8 0.75 -12.87 -13.17
N ASP A 9 -0.20 -12.43 -12.35
CA ASP A 9 -0.17 -12.51 -10.88
C ASP A 9 -1.60 -12.70 -10.38
N SER A 10 -1.75 -13.29 -9.20
CA SER A 10 -3.06 -13.55 -8.62
C SER A 10 -3.04 -13.44 -7.09
N VAL A 11 -4.24 -13.29 -6.50
CA VAL A 11 -4.41 -13.28 -5.04
C VAL A 11 -3.93 -14.59 -4.43
N GLU A 12 -4.20 -15.71 -5.09
CA GLU A 12 -3.78 -17.06 -4.67
C GLU A 12 -2.25 -17.18 -4.70
N LEU A 13 -1.62 -16.71 -5.79
CA LEU A 13 -0.17 -16.74 -5.91
C LEU A 13 0.51 -15.88 -4.84
N PHE A 14 -0.01 -14.67 -4.61
CA PHE A 14 0.50 -13.79 -3.58
C PHE A 14 0.30 -14.39 -2.17
N THR A 15 -0.87 -14.96 -1.89
CA THR A 15 -1.17 -15.65 -0.62
C THR A 15 -0.17 -16.78 -0.36
N ASN A 16 0.09 -17.61 -1.37
CA ASN A 16 1.04 -18.72 -1.25
C ASN A 16 2.46 -18.24 -0.98
N ASP A 17 2.93 -17.21 -1.70
CA ASP A 17 4.24 -16.61 -1.46
C ASP A 17 4.35 -16.03 -0.04
N THR A 18 3.31 -15.35 0.46
CA THR A 18 3.27 -14.78 1.81
C THR A 18 3.30 -15.85 2.90
N LEU A 19 2.55 -16.94 2.75
CA LEU A 19 2.57 -18.07 3.69
C LEU A 19 3.93 -18.78 3.66
N LYS A 20 4.48 -19.04 2.48
CA LYS A 20 5.81 -19.63 2.30
C LYS A 20 6.92 -18.76 2.90
N GLY A 21 6.75 -17.44 2.86
CA GLY A 21 7.66 -16.47 3.50
C GLY A 21 7.65 -16.49 5.03
N GLY A 22 6.77 -17.28 5.66
CA GLY A 22 6.76 -17.50 7.11
C GLY A 22 5.62 -16.81 7.86
N ALA A 23 4.63 -16.24 7.16
CA ALA A 23 3.44 -15.68 7.81
C ALA A 23 2.65 -16.78 8.53
N LYS A 24 2.34 -16.56 9.82
CA LYS A 24 1.71 -17.57 10.70
C LYS A 24 0.20 -17.38 10.92
N LYS A 25 -0.40 -16.36 10.30
CA LYS A 25 -1.81 -15.98 10.47
C LYS A 25 -2.53 -15.97 9.12
N PRO A 26 -2.98 -17.14 8.62
CA PRO A 26 -3.59 -17.25 7.29
C PRO A 26 -4.81 -16.34 7.08
N GLU A 27 -5.59 -16.12 8.14
CA GLU A 27 -6.75 -15.23 8.13
C GLU A 27 -6.37 -13.77 7.84
N VAL A 28 -5.23 -13.32 8.37
CA VAL A 28 -4.70 -11.98 8.11
C VAL A 28 -4.09 -11.92 6.70
N VAL A 29 -3.39 -12.98 6.28
CA VAL A 29 -2.82 -13.06 4.92
C VAL A 29 -3.92 -12.99 3.87
N LYS A 30 -5.04 -13.68 4.07
CA LYS A 30 -6.19 -13.64 3.16
C LYS A 30 -6.71 -12.22 2.97
N VAL A 31 -6.80 -11.44 4.04
CA VAL A 31 -7.23 -10.03 3.97
C VAL A 31 -6.17 -9.19 3.27
N LEU A 32 -4.89 -9.35 3.63
CA LEU A 32 -3.77 -8.61 3.04
C LEU A 32 -3.69 -8.81 1.52
N CYS A 33 -3.66 -10.06 1.07
CA CYS A 33 -3.52 -10.39 -0.36
C CYS A 33 -4.83 -10.18 -1.12
N GLY A 34 -5.98 -10.40 -0.49
CA GLY A 34 -7.30 -10.21 -1.11
C GLY A 34 -7.60 -8.73 -1.39
N ASN A 35 -7.16 -7.82 -0.51
CA ASN A 35 -7.41 -6.40 -0.66
C ASN A 35 -6.32 -5.66 -1.43
N SER A 36 -5.13 -6.25 -1.62
CA SER A 36 -3.96 -5.52 -2.11
C SER A 36 -4.17 -4.80 -3.44
N GLY A 37 -4.96 -5.36 -4.35
CA GLY A 37 -5.30 -4.70 -5.61
C GLY A 37 -6.12 -3.42 -5.41
N ALA A 38 -7.20 -3.53 -4.64
CA ALA A 38 -8.06 -2.39 -4.31
C ALA A 38 -7.34 -1.32 -3.49
N ASP A 39 -6.40 -1.72 -2.62
CA ASP A 39 -5.59 -0.79 -1.83
C ASP A 39 -4.64 0.03 -2.73
N VAL A 40 -4.04 -0.61 -3.76
CA VAL A 40 -3.23 0.10 -4.77
C VAL A 40 -4.09 1.07 -5.56
N ASP A 41 -5.27 0.64 -6.02
CA ASP A 41 -6.20 1.50 -6.77
C ASP A 41 -6.67 2.68 -5.91
N TRP A 42 -6.97 2.47 -4.63
CA TRP A 42 -7.35 3.55 -3.70
C TRP A 42 -6.24 4.60 -3.54
N LEU A 43 -4.99 4.18 -3.43
CA LEU A 43 -3.84 5.10 -3.37
C LEU A 43 -3.72 5.94 -4.65
N VAL A 44 -3.86 5.31 -5.81
CA VAL A 44 -3.82 6.01 -7.11
C VAL A 44 -4.99 6.98 -7.24
N GLU A 45 -6.21 6.52 -7.01
CA GLU A 45 -7.44 7.29 -7.26
C GLU A 45 -7.68 8.42 -6.25
N LYS A 46 -7.42 8.18 -4.96
CA LYS A 46 -7.73 9.16 -3.90
C LYS A 46 -6.60 10.12 -3.63
N PHE A 47 -5.35 9.71 -3.83
CA PHE A 47 -4.18 10.52 -3.52
C PHE A 47 -3.37 10.93 -4.75
N ASN A 48 -3.83 10.56 -5.95
CA ASN A 48 -3.15 10.86 -7.22
C ASN A 48 -1.69 10.39 -7.21
N LEU A 49 -1.45 9.21 -6.63
CA LEU A 49 -0.12 8.64 -6.49
C LEU A 49 0.30 7.87 -7.74
N ASP A 50 1.53 8.11 -8.21
CA ASP A 50 2.13 7.28 -9.26
C ASP A 50 2.61 5.94 -8.67
N LEU A 51 1.94 4.86 -9.08
CA LEU A 51 2.29 3.47 -8.78
C LEU A 51 2.42 2.63 -10.08
N SER A 52 2.96 3.26 -11.13
CA SER A 52 3.03 2.71 -12.50
C SER A 52 4.20 1.74 -12.74
N LEU A 53 5.26 1.76 -11.91
CA LEU A 53 6.38 0.83 -12.04
C LEU A 53 6.18 -0.38 -11.13
N VAL A 54 6.59 -1.56 -11.59
CA VAL A 54 6.48 -2.82 -10.84
C VAL A 54 7.83 -3.53 -10.84
N ALA A 55 8.26 -3.99 -9.67
CA ALA A 55 9.46 -4.80 -9.49
C ALA A 55 9.12 -6.16 -8.85
N ARG A 56 9.98 -7.15 -9.09
CA ARG A 56 9.96 -8.44 -8.38
C ARG A 56 11.01 -8.40 -7.28
N LEU A 57 10.59 -8.60 -6.04
CA LEU A 57 11.49 -8.73 -4.89
C LEU A 57 11.72 -10.21 -4.53
N GLY A 58 12.69 -10.46 -3.64
CA GLY A 58 13.00 -11.81 -3.16
C GLY A 58 11.79 -12.49 -2.52
N GLY A 59 11.61 -13.78 -2.79
CA GLY A 59 10.47 -14.57 -2.27
C GLY A 59 9.16 -14.41 -3.05
N HIS A 60 9.07 -13.48 -4.01
CA HIS A 60 7.90 -13.34 -4.87
C HIS A 60 7.98 -14.23 -6.11
N SER A 61 6.88 -14.89 -6.46
CA SER A 61 6.74 -15.67 -7.69
C SER A 61 6.51 -14.78 -8.92
N ALA A 62 5.86 -13.62 -8.77
CA ALA A 62 5.64 -12.63 -9.84
C ALA A 62 6.05 -11.20 -9.40
N PRO A 63 6.35 -10.28 -10.35
CA PRO A 63 6.55 -8.87 -10.04
C PRO A 63 5.27 -8.22 -9.49
N ARG A 64 5.31 -7.72 -8.25
CA ARG A 64 4.15 -7.11 -7.57
C ARG A 64 4.47 -5.97 -6.62
N THR A 65 5.71 -5.47 -6.62
CA THR A 65 6.09 -4.34 -5.78
C THR A 65 5.96 -3.05 -6.59
N HIS A 66 4.90 -2.29 -6.30
CA HIS A 66 4.58 -1.05 -7.00
C HIS A 66 5.37 0.14 -6.49
N ARG A 67 5.77 1.03 -7.40
CA ARG A 67 6.38 2.33 -7.08
C ARG A 67 6.14 3.36 -8.18
N GLY A 68 6.36 4.62 -7.86
CA GLY A 68 6.40 5.70 -8.83
C GLY A 68 7.75 5.83 -9.54
N LYS A 69 7.77 6.63 -10.60
CA LYS A 69 8.99 6.99 -11.33
C LYS A 69 9.93 7.87 -10.50
N GLU A 70 9.35 8.74 -9.68
CA GLU A 70 10.08 9.73 -8.92
C GLU A 70 9.99 9.47 -7.41
N ARG A 71 11.10 9.73 -6.70
CA ARG A 71 11.24 9.65 -5.24
C ARG A 71 10.99 8.25 -4.66
N PHE A 72 11.30 8.08 -3.37
CA PHE A 72 11.09 6.83 -2.68
C PHE A 72 9.59 6.64 -2.36
N PRO A 73 9.00 5.46 -2.63
CA PRO A 73 7.55 5.25 -2.49
C PRO A 73 7.04 5.53 -1.08
N GLY A 74 7.82 5.17 -0.05
CA GLY A 74 7.45 5.45 1.34
C GLY A 74 7.28 6.95 1.63
N MET A 75 8.14 7.80 1.06
CA MET A 75 8.06 9.24 1.23
C MET A 75 6.83 9.82 0.51
N THR A 76 6.64 9.46 -0.76
CA THR A 76 5.54 9.97 -1.59
C THR A 76 4.17 9.60 -1.00
N ILE A 77 3.98 8.33 -0.59
CA ILE A 77 2.73 7.86 0.02
C ILE A 77 2.48 8.57 1.35
N THR A 78 3.49 8.64 2.21
CA THR A 78 3.36 9.25 3.55
C THR A 78 3.00 10.74 3.46
N TYR A 79 3.67 11.50 2.58
CA TYR A 79 3.35 12.92 2.40
C TYR A 79 1.94 13.14 1.85
N ALA A 80 1.51 12.35 0.87
CA ALA A 80 0.17 12.51 0.30
C ALA A 80 -0.93 12.26 1.34
N LEU A 81 -0.77 11.23 2.17
CA LEU A 81 -1.69 10.90 3.27
C LEU A 81 -1.70 12.00 4.34
N ILE A 82 -0.53 12.45 4.80
CA ILE A 82 -0.40 13.52 5.81
C ILE A 82 -1.05 14.81 5.30
N GLN A 83 -0.72 15.25 4.09
CA GLN A 83 -1.28 16.48 3.50
C GLN A 83 -2.80 16.43 3.36
N MET A 84 -3.38 15.26 3.06
CA MET A 84 -4.83 15.12 3.01
C MET A 84 -5.46 15.22 4.40
N VAL A 85 -4.88 14.59 5.42
CA VAL A 85 -5.38 14.67 6.81
C VAL A 85 -5.22 16.09 7.36
N GLU A 86 -4.12 16.80 7.06
CA GLU A 86 -3.92 18.20 7.39
C GLU A 86 -5.04 19.08 6.83
N LYS A 87 -5.38 18.92 5.54
CA LYS A 87 -6.49 19.65 4.91
C LYS A 87 -7.85 19.35 5.55
N VAL A 88 -8.08 18.12 6.00
CA VAL A 88 -9.33 17.76 6.71
C VAL A 88 -9.37 18.44 8.09
N ALA A 89 -8.25 18.46 8.81
CA ALA A 89 -8.13 19.09 10.12
C ALA A 89 -8.22 20.63 10.07
N GLU A 90 -7.74 21.25 8.98
CA GLU A 90 -7.86 22.69 8.75
C GLU A 90 -9.31 23.14 8.48
N ARG A 91 -10.14 22.25 7.91
CA ARG A 91 -11.48 22.58 7.41
C ARG A 91 -12.61 22.00 8.24
N SER A 92 -12.32 21.11 9.19
CA SER A 92 -13.31 20.44 10.02
C SER A 92 -12.71 19.93 11.32
N ASP A 93 -13.56 19.65 12.29
CA ASP A 93 -13.23 19.00 13.56
C ASP A 93 -13.15 17.47 13.47
N LYS A 94 -13.33 16.89 12.27
CA LYS A 94 -13.31 15.43 12.03
C LYS A 94 -11.93 14.80 12.22
N ALA A 95 -10.87 15.59 12.18
CA ALA A 95 -9.50 15.10 12.33
C ALA A 95 -8.64 16.10 13.12
N ARG A 96 -7.68 15.58 13.88
CA ARG A 96 -6.65 16.36 14.57
C ARG A 96 -5.34 15.60 14.62
N ILE A 97 -4.25 16.27 14.26
CA ILE A 97 -2.89 15.74 14.37
C ILE A 97 -2.27 16.29 15.65
N ILE A 98 -1.85 15.41 16.56
CA ILE A 98 -1.18 15.79 17.81
C ILE A 98 0.24 15.21 17.79
N THR A 99 1.23 16.08 17.61
CA THR A 99 2.64 15.70 17.68
C THR A 99 3.16 15.76 19.11
N LYS A 100 4.29 15.09 19.40
CA LYS A 100 4.88 15.01 20.75
C LYS A 100 3.95 14.41 21.82
N ALA A 101 2.87 13.74 21.41
CA ALA A 101 2.00 13.00 22.30
C ALA A 101 2.55 11.59 22.54
N ARG A 102 2.55 11.17 23.81
CA ARG A 102 2.82 9.79 24.21
C ARG A 102 1.51 9.20 24.71
N ALA A 103 1.03 8.14 24.06
CA ALA A 103 -0.11 7.39 24.57
C ALA A 103 0.28 6.66 25.87
N THR A 104 -0.50 6.88 26.93
CA THR A 104 -0.41 6.18 28.22
C THR A 104 -1.75 5.53 28.53
N LYS A 105 -1.78 4.60 29.50
CA LYS A 105 -3.01 3.96 29.97
C LYS A 105 -3.78 4.85 30.93
#